data_AF-A0A8T4SN06-F1
#
_entry.id   AF-A0A8T4SN06-F1
#
_cell.length_a   1.000
_cell.length_b   1.000
_cell.length_c   1.000
_cell.angle_alpha   90.00
_cell.angle_beta   90.00
_cell.angle_gamma   90.00
#
_symmetry.space_group_name_H-M   'P 1'
#
loop_
_entity.id
_entity.type
_entity.pdbx_description
1 polymer ?
#
loop_
_entity_poly.entity_id
_entity_poly.type
_entity_poly.pdbx_seq_one_letter_code
_entity_poly.pdbx_strand_id
1 'polypeptide(L)'
;MTPVHNAASRTPAWNCPDTHTVQAAYDPCEDEIWRTAASVAFQYTPNVANVSTLLSELHRIARVYEHAYSEAPPTHMRISNGHHFGNPAQSSLGLALLFEGQGIPLELRIFAVGPEQQEALRKLQEAFMRYS
;
A
#
# COMPACT_ATOMS: atom_id res chain seq x y z
N MET A 1 7.61 20.56 42.64
CA MET A 1 6.59 19.85 41.84
C MET A 1 6.73 20.33 40.40
N THR A 2 7.43 19.57 39.57
CA THR A 2 7.61 19.86 38.14
C THR A 2 6.43 19.26 37.38
N PRO A 3 5.78 19.98 36.45
CA PRO A 3 4.71 19.38 35.65
C PRO A 3 5.28 18.33 34.70
N VAL A 4 4.67 17.15 34.74
CA VAL A 4 4.93 16.06 33.78
C VAL A 4 4.45 16.54 32.42
N HIS A 5 5.39 16.79 31.51
CA HIS A 5 5.11 16.93 30.08
C HIS A 5 4.75 15.55 29.55
N ASN A 6 3.48 15.17 29.68
CA ASN A 6 2.92 14.05 28.94
C ASN A 6 2.10 14.62 27.79
N ALA A 7 2.80 15.09 26.76
CA ALA A 7 2.22 15.25 25.43
C ALA A 7 2.82 14.14 24.58
N ALA A 8 2.05 13.05 24.48
CA ALA A 8 2.32 11.95 23.60
C ALA A 8 2.71 12.46 22.20
N SER A 9 3.87 11.99 21.76
CA SER A 9 4.24 11.70 20.38
C SER A 9 3.05 11.69 19.42
N ARG A 10 2.78 12.85 18.81
CA ARG A 10 1.78 13.02 17.75
C ARG A 10 2.47 13.65 16.56
N THR A 11 3.02 12.80 15.71
CA THR A 11 3.01 13.03 14.26
C THR A 11 3.09 11.70 13.53
N PRO A 12 1.99 10.92 13.50
CA PRO A 12 1.82 9.90 12.47
C PRO A 12 1.52 10.59 11.13
N ALA A 13 2.37 10.37 10.12
CA ALA A 13 2.07 10.31 8.68
C ALA A 13 1.18 11.40 8.00
N TRP A 14 1.14 12.66 8.45
CA TRP A 14 0.34 13.70 7.77
C TRP A 14 0.96 15.10 7.75
N ASN A 15 2.26 15.24 8.04
CA ASN A 15 2.98 16.52 7.97
C ASN A 15 3.75 16.70 6.65
N CYS A 16 3.21 16.24 5.52
CA CYS A 16 3.60 16.88 4.28
C CYS A 16 2.98 18.28 4.34
N PRO A 17 3.77 19.37 4.38
CA PRO A 17 3.18 20.69 4.33
C PRO A 17 2.30 20.74 3.09
N ASP A 18 1.03 21.12 3.25
CA ASP A 18 0.08 21.24 2.15
C ASP A 18 0.67 22.11 1.04
N THR A 19 1.34 21.49 0.08
CA THR A 19 1.74 22.11 -1.19
C THR A 19 0.52 22.06 -2.11
N HIS A 20 -0.64 22.52 -1.62
CA HIS A 20 -1.85 22.77 -2.42
C HIS A 20 -1.65 23.91 -3.44
N THR A 21 -0.44 24.41 -3.58
CA THR A 21 -0.02 25.21 -4.72
C THR A 21 0.90 24.38 -5.58
N VAL A 22 0.53 24.26 -6.86
CA VAL A 22 1.25 23.66 -7.99
C VAL A 22 0.71 22.28 -8.37
N GLN A 23 0.24 22.19 -9.62
CA GLN A 23 0.05 20.98 -10.42
C GLN A 23 1.39 20.20 -10.60
N ALA A 24 2.07 19.90 -9.50
CA ALA A 24 3.23 19.04 -9.51
C ALA A 24 2.71 17.62 -9.46
N ALA A 25 2.89 16.88 -10.55
CA ALA A 25 2.63 15.44 -10.63
C ALA A 25 3.58 14.59 -9.74
N TYR A 26 4.23 15.22 -8.75
CA TYR A 26 5.27 14.65 -7.91
C TYR A 26 5.28 15.36 -6.54
N ASP A 27 4.96 14.60 -5.49
CA ASP A 27 5.09 15.05 -4.11
C ASP A 27 6.35 14.40 -3.49
N PRO A 28 7.45 15.17 -3.29
CA PRO A 28 8.69 14.63 -2.72
C PRO A 28 8.54 14.10 -1.29
N CYS A 29 7.54 14.59 -0.55
CA CYS A 29 7.25 14.10 0.80
C CYS A 29 6.61 12.71 0.75
N GLU A 30 5.69 12.51 -0.19
CA GLU A 30 5.08 11.21 -0.45
C GLU A 30 6.16 10.16 -0.80
N ASP A 31 7.12 10.53 -1.65
CA ASP A 31 8.26 9.68 -2.01
C ASP A 31 9.10 9.25 -0.81
N GLU A 32 9.41 10.16 0.11
CA GLU A 32 10.19 9.85 1.30
C GLU A 32 9.44 8.91 2.26
N ILE A 33 8.13 9.11 2.41
CA ILE A 33 7.26 8.21 3.18
C ILE A 33 7.30 6.79 2.60
N TRP A 34 7.13 6.64 1.29
CA TRP A 34 7.11 5.30 0.67
C TRP A 34 8.49 4.65 0.59
N ARG A 35 9.58 5.42 0.56
CA ARG A 35 10.95 4.88 0.66
C ARG A 35 11.24 4.26 2.02
N THR A 36 10.61 4.75 3.08
CA THR A 36 10.81 4.30 4.46
C THR A 36 9.69 3.41 4.99
N ALA A 37 8.62 3.26 4.22
CA ALA A 37 7.47 2.41 4.55
C ALA A 37 7.87 0.94 4.77
N ALA A 38 7.13 0.27 5.66
CA ALA A 38 7.23 -1.18 5.78
C ALA A 38 6.87 -1.82 4.44
N SER A 39 7.70 -2.77 3.99
CA SER A 39 7.47 -3.43 2.70
C SER A 39 7.83 -4.91 2.72
N VAL A 40 7.18 -5.65 1.83
CA VAL A 40 7.53 -7.04 1.50
C VAL A 40 7.74 -7.14 -0.01
N ALA A 41 8.81 -7.83 -0.41
CA ALA A 41 9.11 -8.13 -1.80
C ALA A 41 9.06 -9.64 -2.03
N PHE A 42 8.43 -10.07 -3.12
CA PHE A 42 8.31 -11.49 -3.48
C PHE A 42 8.11 -11.67 -4.98
N GLN A 43 8.41 -12.88 -5.47
CA GLN A 43 8.14 -13.26 -6.85
C GLN A 43 6.70 -13.77 -6.97
N TYR A 44 5.98 -13.30 -7.98
CA TYR A 44 4.61 -13.72 -8.28
C TYR A 44 4.49 -14.07 -9.76
N THR A 45 4.06 -15.29 -10.05
CA THR A 45 3.71 -15.70 -11.41
C THR A 45 2.19 -15.62 -11.55
N PRO A 46 1.65 -14.78 -12.45
CA PRO A 46 0.21 -14.67 -12.60
C PRO A 46 -0.40 -15.93 -13.21
N ASN A 47 -1.37 -16.53 -12.51
CA ASN A 47 -2.30 -17.46 -13.10
C ASN A 47 -3.48 -16.70 -13.72
N VAL A 48 -3.54 -16.66 -15.05
CA VAL A 48 -4.55 -15.92 -15.82
C VAL A 48 -5.98 -16.28 -15.40
N ALA A 49 -6.23 -17.54 -15.03
CA ALA A 49 -7.55 -17.99 -14.58
C ALA A 49 -8.00 -17.35 -13.25
N ASN A 50 -7.05 -16.89 -12.43
CA ASN A 50 -7.30 -16.36 -11.10
C ASN A 50 -7.18 -14.84 -11.01
N VAL A 51 -6.77 -14.13 -12.07
CA VAL A 51 -6.49 -12.67 -12.00
C VAL A 51 -7.70 -11.88 -11.52
N SER A 52 -8.91 -12.14 -12.03
CA SER A 52 -10.12 -11.43 -11.60
C SER A 52 -10.46 -11.67 -10.12
N THR A 53 -10.27 -12.91 -9.66
CA THR A 53 -10.48 -13.30 -8.26
C THR A 53 -9.45 -12.64 -7.35
N LEU A 54 -8.18 -12.63 -7.76
CA LEU A 54 -7.10 -11.95 -7.06
C LEU A 54 -7.39 -10.45 -6.95
N LEU A 55 -7.72 -9.77 -8.05
CA LEU A 55 -8.05 -8.34 -8.05
C LEU A 55 -9.19 -8.01 -7.08
N SER A 56 -10.22 -8.84 -7.05
CA SER A 56 -11.36 -8.68 -6.14
C SER A 56 -10.94 -8.84 -4.68
N GLU A 57 -10.09 -9.84 -4.38
CA GLU A 57 -9.60 -10.07 -3.02
C GLU A 57 -8.65 -8.96 -2.55
N LEU A 58 -7.73 -8.51 -3.42
CA LEU A 58 -6.84 -7.39 -3.11
C LEU A 58 -7.63 -6.12 -2.83
N HIS A 59 -8.64 -5.81 -3.65
CA HIS A 59 -9.50 -4.65 -3.42
C HIS A 59 -10.29 -4.77 -2.10
N ARG A 60 -10.80 -5.96 -1.78
CA ARG A 60 -11.49 -6.23 -0.52
C ARG A 60 -10.58 -6.01 0.69
N ILE A 61 -9.35 -6.55 0.64
CA ILE A 61 -8.33 -6.36 1.68
C ILE A 61 -7.98 -4.87 1.79
N ALA A 62 -7.68 -4.22 0.68
CA ALA A 62 -7.32 -2.81 0.63
C ALA A 62 -8.37 -1.94 1.33
N ARG A 63 -9.65 -2.18 1.01
CA ARG A 63 -10.77 -1.45 1.60
C ARG A 63 -10.89 -1.64 3.11
N VAL A 64 -10.61 -2.82 3.66
CA VAL A 64 -10.69 -3.07 5.11
C VAL A 64 -9.66 -2.23 5.87
N TYR A 65 -8.45 -2.10 5.33
CA TYR A 65 -7.35 -1.41 6.01
C TYR A 65 -7.28 0.09 5.66
N GLU A 66 -7.69 0.51 4.46
CA GLU A 66 -7.69 1.91 4.02
C GLU A 66 -8.95 2.69 4.44
N HIS A 67 -10.06 2.02 4.72
CA HIS A 67 -11.22 2.66 5.33
C HIS A 67 -11.26 2.41 6.83
N ALA A 68 -11.13 3.51 7.58
CA ALA A 68 -11.42 3.57 9.01
C ALA A 68 -12.93 3.35 9.24
N TYR A 69 -13.40 2.11 9.12
CA TYR A 69 -14.68 1.69 9.68
C TYR A 69 -14.60 1.58 11.22
N SER A 70 -13.42 1.79 11.81
CA SER A 70 -13.15 1.79 13.25
C SER A 70 -12.44 3.08 13.67
N GLU A 71 -12.35 3.33 14.97
CA GLU A 71 -11.64 4.48 15.57
C GLU A 71 -10.12 4.49 15.28
N ALA A 72 -9.59 3.41 14.68
CA ALA A 72 -8.19 3.31 14.32
C ALA A 72 -7.87 4.13 13.04
N PRO A 73 -6.70 4.80 12.98
CA PRO A 73 -6.27 5.49 11.79
C PRO A 73 -6.05 4.52 10.61
N PRO A 74 -6.31 4.95 9.36
CA PRO A 74 -6.21 4.09 8.19
C PRO A 74 -4.77 3.62 7.94
N THR A 75 -4.65 2.45 7.31
CA THR A 75 -3.38 1.91 6.81
C THR A 75 -3.37 2.02 5.29
N HIS A 76 -2.53 2.90 4.75
CA HIS A 76 -2.39 3.13 3.32
C HIS A 76 -1.48 2.09 2.68
N MET A 77 -1.82 1.60 1.49
CA MET A 77 -1.04 0.57 0.81
C MET A 77 -0.78 0.89 -0.66
N ARG A 78 0.41 0.50 -1.12
CA ARG A 78 0.83 0.60 -2.52
C ARG A 78 1.46 -0.69 -3.01
N ILE A 79 1.28 -0.99 -4.29
CA ILE A 79 1.86 -2.15 -4.96
C ILE A 79 2.67 -1.71 -6.18
N SER A 80 3.87 -2.25 -6.32
CA SER A 80 4.81 -2.01 -7.41
C SER A 80 5.27 -3.34 -8.01
N ASN A 81 5.59 -3.36 -9.30
CA ASN A 81 6.15 -4.53 -10.01
C ASN A 81 7.51 -4.23 -10.68
N GLY A 82 8.31 -3.30 -10.14
CA GLY A 82 9.60 -2.88 -10.70
C GLY A 82 9.49 -1.99 -11.94
N HIS A 83 8.47 -2.20 -12.77
CA HIS A 83 8.16 -1.38 -13.95
C HIS A 83 7.15 -0.26 -13.66
N HIS A 84 6.19 -0.50 -12.76
CA HIS A 84 5.18 0.47 -12.35
C HIS A 84 5.37 0.82 -10.88
N PHE A 85 5.59 2.10 -10.58
CA PHE A 85 5.76 2.57 -9.22
C PHE A 85 4.40 2.87 -8.57
N GLY A 86 4.13 2.20 -7.45
CA GLY A 86 3.24 2.73 -6.40
C GLY A 86 1.76 2.85 -6.75
N ASN A 87 1.16 1.84 -7.39
CA ASN A 87 -0.29 1.83 -7.58
C ASN A 87 -1.00 1.66 -6.23
N PRO A 88 -1.97 2.52 -5.87
CA PRO A 88 -2.78 2.32 -4.66
C PRO A 88 -3.43 0.93 -4.68
N ALA A 89 -3.37 0.20 -3.58
CA ALA A 89 -3.89 -1.17 -3.52
C ALA A 89 -5.42 -1.23 -3.73
N GLN A 90 -6.14 -0.13 -3.46
CA GLN A 90 -7.57 0.01 -3.76
C GLN A 90 -7.88 0.19 -5.26
N SER A 91 -6.90 0.60 -6.08
CA SER A 91 -7.13 0.93 -7.48
C SER A 91 -7.19 -0.33 -8.33
N SER A 92 -8.39 -0.82 -8.64
CA SER A 92 -8.58 -1.99 -9.51
C SER A 92 -7.90 -1.82 -10.88
N LEU A 93 -7.92 -0.59 -11.43
CA LEU A 93 -7.24 -0.28 -12.69
C LEU A 93 -5.70 -0.30 -12.51
N GLY A 94 -5.18 0.32 -11.45
CA GLY A 94 -3.74 0.32 -11.16
C GLY A 94 -3.19 -1.07 -10.88
N LEU A 95 -3.98 -1.91 -10.20
CA LEU A 95 -3.64 -3.31 -9.98
C LEU A 95 -3.67 -4.13 -11.26
N ALA A 96 -4.64 -3.89 -12.16
CA ALA A 96 -4.71 -4.58 -13.45
C ALA A 96 -3.46 -4.33 -14.31
N LEU A 97 -2.93 -3.10 -14.28
CA LEU A 97 -1.71 -2.71 -14.99
C LEU A 97 -0.47 -3.47 -14.50
N LEU A 98 -0.45 -3.96 -13.26
CA LEU A 98 0.65 -4.79 -12.77
C LEU A 98 0.78 -6.12 -13.53
N PHE A 99 -0.29 -6.57 -14.20
CA PHE A 99 -0.36 -7.84 -14.92
C PHE A 99 -0.26 -7.69 -16.45
N GLU A 100 0.12 -6.51 -16.95
CA GLU A 100 0.50 -6.34 -18.36
C GLU A 100 1.81 -7.13 -18.63
N GLY A 101 1.67 -8.34 -19.16
CA GLY A 101 2.79 -9.27 -19.38
C GLY A 101 2.53 -10.70 -18.91
N GLN A 102 1.31 -11.21 -19.17
CA GLN A 102 0.84 -12.51 -18.69
C GLN A 102 1.86 -13.65 -18.91
N GLY A 103 2.08 -14.45 -17.87
CA GLY A 103 2.95 -15.64 -17.91
C GLY A 103 4.43 -15.40 -17.56
N ILE A 104 4.83 -14.16 -17.28
CA ILE A 104 6.18 -13.84 -16.81
C ILE A 104 6.17 -13.67 -15.28
N PRO A 105 7.11 -14.26 -14.53
CA PRO A 105 7.29 -13.95 -13.11
C PRO A 105 7.53 -12.45 -12.89
N LEU A 106 6.76 -11.86 -11.97
CA LEU A 106 6.82 -10.46 -11.58
C LEU A 106 7.51 -10.35 -10.22
N GLU A 107 8.48 -9.45 -10.10
CA GLU A 107 8.95 -9.03 -8.79
C GLU A 107 7.98 -8.00 -8.23
N LEU A 108 7.13 -8.43 -7.29
CA LEU A 108 6.18 -7.55 -6.64
C LEU A 108 6.76 -7.02 -5.33
N ARG A 109 6.48 -5.75 -5.07
CA ARG A 109 6.73 -5.10 -3.78
C ARG A 109 5.46 -4.43 -3.29
N ILE A 110 5.07 -4.76 -2.07
CA ILE A 110 3.93 -4.15 -1.38
C ILE A 110 4.48 -3.26 -0.28
N PHE A 111 3.96 -2.05 -0.19
CA PHE A 111 4.28 -1.06 0.84
C PHE A 111 3.02 -0.80 1.66
N ALA A 112 3.20 -0.64 2.97
CA ALA A 112 2.11 -0.23 3.86
C ALA A 112 2.62 0.78 4.89
N VAL A 113 1.79 1.77 5.20
CA VAL A 113 2.03 2.78 6.22
C VAL A 113 0.78 2.89 7.08
N GLY A 114 0.91 2.62 8.37
CA GLY A 114 -0.20 2.71 9.32
C GLY A 114 -0.06 1.77 10.51
N PRO A 115 -1.01 1.81 11.46
CA PRO A 115 -0.96 1.00 12.67
C PRO A 115 -1.01 -0.51 12.37
N GLU A 116 -1.69 -0.93 11.31
CA GLU A 116 -1.88 -2.34 10.95
C GLU A 116 -1.00 -2.78 9.77
N GLN A 117 0.05 -2.01 9.44
CA GLN A 117 0.88 -2.23 8.26
C GLN A 117 1.43 -3.66 8.13
N GLN A 118 1.86 -4.30 9.22
CA GLN A 118 2.40 -5.67 9.17
C GLN A 118 1.33 -6.71 8.82
N GLU A 119 0.15 -6.58 9.41
CA GLU A 119 -0.97 -7.50 9.17
C GLU A 119 -1.55 -7.29 7.76
N ALA A 120 -1.66 -6.04 7.31
CA ALA A 120 -2.09 -5.70 5.96
C ALA A 120 -1.14 -6.27 4.89
N LEU A 121 0.18 -6.10 5.07
CA LEU A 121 1.20 -6.68 4.19
C LEU A 121 1.07 -8.21 4.14
N ARG A 122 0.90 -8.86 5.29
CA ARG A 122 0.73 -10.31 5.38
C ARG A 122 -0.51 -10.77 4.62
N LYS A 123 -1.67 -10.13 4.81
CA LYS A 123 -2.92 -10.48 4.12
C LYS A 123 -2.82 -10.31 2.61
N LEU A 124 -2.22 -9.22 2.15
CA LEU A 124 -2.02 -9.01 0.71
C LEU A 124 -1.08 -10.07 0.12
N GLN A 125 0.05 -10.35 0.78
CA GLN A 125 0.97 -11.40 0.33
C GLN A 125 0.30 -12.77 0.28
N GLU A 126 -0.47 -13.14 1.31
CA GLU A 126 -1.24 -14.40 1.33
C GLU A 126 -2.23 -14.50 0.17
N ALA A 127 -2.87 -13.38 -0.22
CA ALA A 127 -3.76 -13.35 -1.38
C ALA A 127 -2.99 -13.63 -2.67
N PHE A 128 -1.85 -12.95 -2.91
CA PHE A 128 -1.02 -13.22 -4.09
C PHE A 128 -0.55 -14.68 -4.15
N MET A 129 -0.06 -15.23 -3.05
CA MET A 129 0.42 -16.62 -3.00
C MET A 129 -0.70 -17.66 -3.15
N ARG A 130 -1.93 -17.33 -2.75
CA ARG A 130 -3.09 -18.21 -2.92
C ARG A 130 -3.56 -18.30 -4.37
N TYR A 131 -3.43 -17.20 -5.12
CA TYR A 131 -3.96 -17.07 -6.48
C TYR A 131 -2.88 -17.08 -7.57
N SER A 132 -1.61 -17.32 -7.21
CA SER A 132 -0.50 -17.58 -8.15
C SER A 132 -0.65 -18.85 -8.95
#